data_AF-A0A812IQW0-F1
#
_entry.id   AF-A0A812IQW0-F1
#
_cell.length_a   1.000
_cell.length_b   1.000
_cell.length_c   1.000
_cell.angle_alpha   90.00
_cell.angle_beta   90.00
_cell.angle_gamma   90.00
#
_symmetry.space_group_name_H-M   'P 1'
#
loop_
_entity.id
_entity.type
_entity.pdbx_description
1 polymer ?
#
loop_
_entity_poly.entity_id
_entity_poly.type
_entity_poly.pdbx_seq_one_letter_code
_entity_poly.pdbx_strand_id
1 'polypeptide(L)'
;MLHVWTAAGEELTAIPWETVSDAKQLKQHLQPLCEAPRFRQRLLTDGRILEDDMSLSNLVDVQLVLLPFITPSQEQEDELAILAAEGMIAEVETILQRPQSPSCADPRDYEQPLFLACKNGHVAIARLLLEADADVETRSRWCGITPLLAACAEGREQVVRVLLEGGANKEARDRRGSTPLLVAAHCFCPEIVCLLLEANAERTVRNSYGETPLWVAINKDSFQHAKRRQEEVVCHLLRRVADPNCRVQGQNYPLHMACRRGHVRIAKLLLQARADQQLSSD
;
A
#
# COMPACT_ATOMS: atom_id res chain seq x y z
N MET A 1 11.17 20.70 30.24
CA MET A 1 11.27 19.41 29.52
C MET A 1 10.10 18.57 30.00
N LEU A 2 9.52 17.76 29.13
CA LEU A 2 8.55 16.75 29.49
C LEU A 2 9.28 15.43 29.69
N HIS A 3 9.20 14.86 30.88
CA HIS A 3 9.85 13.59 31.20
C HIS A 3 8.86 12.45 31.01
N VAL A 4 9.27 11.43 30.24
CA VAL A 4 8.45 10.24 29.97
C VAL A 4 9.03 9.08 30.76
N TRP A 5 8.21 8.52 31.64
CA TRP A 5 8.58 7.45 32.56
C TRP A 5 7.92 6.14 32.15
N THR A 6 8.60 5.01 32.33
CA THR A 6 8.00 3.69 32.12
C THR A 6 7.09 3.31 33.29
N ALA A 7 6.26 2.28 33.10
CA ALA A 7 5.46 1.69 34.18
C ALA A 7 6.31 1.22 35.39
N ALA A 8 7.60 0.91 35.17
CA ALA A 8 8.55 0.48 36.19
C ALA A 8 9.20 1.65 36.96
N GLY A 9 8.94 2.90 36.56
CA GLY A 9 9.53 4.10 37.19
C GLY A 9 10.90 4.49 36.62
N GLU A 10 11.30 3.94 35.48
CA GLU A 10 12.54 4.31 34.79
C GLU A 10 12.27 5.46 33.80
N GLU A 11 13.19 6.41 33.68
CA GLU A 11 13.07 7.49 32.70
C GLU A 11 13.39 6.95 31.30
N LEU A 12 12.40 6.99 30.41
CA LEU A 12 12.54 6.54 29.02
C LEU A 12 13.21 7.62 28.16
N THR A 13 12.74 8.87 28.28
CA THR A 13 13.25 10.01 27.52
C THR A 13 12.77 11.34 28.11
N ALA A 14 13.49 12.42 27.80
CA ALA A 14 13.12 13.79 28.13
C ALA A 14 12.99 14.64 26.85
N ILE A 15 11.79 15.17 26.60
CA ILE A 15 11.45 15.84 25.33
C ILE A 15 11.24 17.35 25.58
N PRO A 16 11.80 18.25 24.75
CA PRO A 16 11.47 19.67 24.80
C PRO A 16 10.00 19.92 24.43
N TRP A 17 9.32 20.82 25.15
CA TRP A 17 7.90 21.15 24.92
C TRP A 17 7.64 21.72 23.50
N GLU A 18 8.67 22.22 22.82
CA GLU A 18 8.59 22.70 21.44
C GLU A 18 8.41 21.56 20.42
N THR A 19 8.69 20.30 20.81
CA THR A 19 8.74 19.15 19.91
C THR A 19 7.37 18.49 19.72
N VAL A 20 6.51 18.54 20.73
CA VAL A 20 5.20 17.86 20.76
C VAL A 20 4.14 18.77 21.38
N SER A 21 3.03 18.99 20.68
CA SER A 21 1.93 19.84 21.17
C SER A 21 0.89 19.08 21.99
N ASP A 22 0.60 17.85 21.59
CA ASP A 22 -0.50 17.02 22.12
C ASP A 22 -0.06 15.57 22.38
N ALA A 23 -0.91 14.83 23.09
CA ALA A 23 -0.65 13.45 23.45
C ALA A 23 -0.51 12.53 22.22
N LYS A 24 -1.22 12.81 21.13
CA LYS A 24 -1.10 12.06 19.87
C LYS A 24 0.30 12.19 19.26
N GLN A 25 0.83 13.40 19.14
CA GLN A 25 2.18 13.66 18.64
C GLN A 25 3.24 13.03 19.55
N LEU A 26 3.04 13.11 20.87
CA LEU A 26 3.93 12.43 21.81
C LEU A 26 3.94 10.92 21.59
N LYS A 27 2.78 10.28 21.43
CA LYS A 27 2.72 8.84 21.15
C LYS A 27 3.41 8.46 19.83
N GLN A 28 3.24 9.28 18.79
CA GLN A 28 3.93 9.09 17.51
C GLN A 28 5.46 9.26 17.65
N HIS A 29 5.92 10.23 18.45
CA HIS A 29 7.35 10.44 18.73
C HIS A 29 7.96 9.28 19.53
N LEU A 30 7.18 8.67 20.43
CA LEU A 30 7.62 7.54 21.26
C LEU A 30 7.63 6.20 20.51
N GLN A 31 6.84 6.05 19.43
CA GLN A 31 6.73 4.80 18.67
C GLN A 31 8.09 4.15 18.30
N PRO A 32 9.09 4.85 17.72
CA PRO A 32 10.39 4.25 17.42
C PRO A 32 11.23 3.91 18.67
N LEU A 33 10.95 4.52 19.82
CA LEU A 33 11.68 4.27 21.06
C LEU A 33 11.15 3.06 21.83
N CYS A 34 9.84 2.84 21.79
CA CYS A 34 9.17 1.76 22.52
C CYS A 34 8.78 0.57 21.65
N GLU A 35 9.06 0.62 20.35
CA GLU A 35 8.70 -0.40 19.35
C GLU A 35 7.21 -0.78 19.42
N ALA A 36 6.35 0.19 19.77
CA ALA A 36 4.92 -0.02 19.93
C ALA A 36 4.13 1.09 19.21
N PRO A 37 3.10 0.73 18.41
CA PRO A 37 2.26 1.70 17.72
C PRO A 37 1.54 2.63 18.72
N ARG A 38 1.17 3.83 18.26
CA ARG A 38 0.43 4.83 19.07
C ARG A 38 -0.73 4.22 19.85
N PHE A 39 -1.47 3.32 19.20
CA PHE A 39 -2.66 2.68 19.76
C PHE A 39 -2.36 1.72 20.93
N ARG A 40 -1.12 1.25 21.06
CA ARG A 40 -0.65 0.44 22.19
C ARG A 40 -0.08 1.27 23.33
N GLN A 41 -0.01 2.59 23.17
CA GLN A 41 0.56 3.48 24.17
C GLN A 41 -0.55 4.14 25.00
N ARG A 42 -0.50 3.96 26.32
CA ARG A 42 -1.29 4.72 27.29
C ARG A 42 -0.41 5.65 28.09
N LEU A 43 -0.74 6.93 27.99
CA LEU A 43 -0.06 8.00 28.70
C LEU A 43 -0.91 8.36 29.91
N LEU A 44 -0.27 8.43 31.07
CA LEU A 44 -0.92 8.80 32.32
C LEU A 44 -0.22 9.99 32.96
N THR A 45 -0.99 10.86 33.58
CA THR A 45 -0.51 11.91 34.49
C THR A 45 -1.31 11.82 35.78
N ASP A 46 -0.64 11.80 36.94
CA ASP A 46 -1.28 11.69 38.25
C ASP A 46 -2.35 10.56 38.35
N GLY A 47 -2.08 9.43 37.68
CA GLY A 47 -2.99 8.27 37.64
C GLY A 47 -4.21 8.41 36.71
N ARG A 48 -4.31 9.48 35.90
CA ARG A 48 -5.37 9.69 34.90
C ARG A 48 -4.85 9.46 33.49
N ILE A 49 -5.66 8.81 32.65
CA ILE A 49 -5.33 8.58 31.23
C ILE A 49 -5.46 9.89 30.46
N LEU A 50 -4.47 10.20 29.63
CA LEU A 50 -4.48 11.34 28.70
C LEU A 50 -5.14 10.93 27.38
N GLU A 51 -6.17 11.69 26.98
CA GLU A 51 -6.79 11.59 25.65
C GLU A 51 -5.86 12.17 24.58
N ASP A 52 -6.01 11.72 23.33
CA ASP A 52 -5.08 12.02 22.23
C ASP A 52 -4.99 13.52 21.88
N ASP A 53 -6.07 14.27 22.12
CA ASP A 53 -6.21 15.71 21.85
C ASP A 53 -5.80 16.60 23.03
N MET A 54 -5.39 16.01 24.16
CA MET A 54 -4.95 16.79 25.32
C MET A 54 -3.61 17.51 25.07
N SER A 55 -3.60 18.81 25.38
CA SER A 55 -2.39 19.65 25.35
C SER A 55 -1.40 19.26 26.43
N LEU A 56 -0.12 19.17 26.06
CA LEU A 56 0.97 18.76 26.97
C LEU A 56 1.71 19.94 27.62
N SER A 57 1.37 21.18 27.27
CA SER A 57 2.13 22.40 27.61
C SER A 57 2.39 22.66 29.10
N ASN A 58 1.64 22.05 30.01
CA ASN A 58 1.77 22.23 31.46
C ASN A 58 2.16 20.95 32.21
N LEU A 59 2.44 19.85 31.50
CA LEU A 59 2.82 18.58 32.12
C LEU A 59 4.33 18.53 32.35
N VAL A 60 4.74 18.02 33.51
CA VAL A 60 6.15 17.83 33.87
C VAL A 60 6.54 16.37 33.63
N ASP A 61 5.71 15.45 34.12
CA ASP A 61 5.95 14.01 34.07
C ASP A 61 4.75 13.30 33.43
N VAL A 62 5.03 12.35 32.55
CA VAL A 62 4.02 11.46 31.96
C VAL A 62 4.50 10.03 32.08
N GLN A 63 3.64 9.15 32.56
CA GLN A 63 3.91 7.72 32.62
C GLN A 63 3.38 7.02 31.36
N LEU A 64 4.25 6.30 30.65
CA LEU A 64 3.91 5.45 29.53
C LEU A 64 3.69 4.00 30.00
N VAL A 65 2.51 3.48 29.67
CA VAL A 65 2.12 2.08 29.83
C VAL A 65 1.88 1.48 28.45
N LEU A 66 2.63 0.44 28.11
CA LEU A 66 2.45 -0.31 26.87
C LEU A 66 1.43 -1.41 27.08
N LEU A 67 0.39 -1.42 26.24
CA LEU A 67 -0.62 -2.47 26.25
C LEU A 67 -0.23 -3.59 25.29
N PRO A 68 -0.33 -4.87 25.69
CA PRO A 68 -0.25 -5.99 24.74
C PRO A 68 -1.50 -6.01 23.87
N PHE A 69 -1.39 -6.59 22.67
CA PHE A 69 -2.58 -6.93 21.91
C PHE A 69 -3.35 -8.04 22.60
N ILE A 70 -4.67 -7.84 22.69
CA ILE A 70 -5.64 -8.85 23.05
C ILE A 70 -6.14 -9.44 21.72
N THR A 71 -6.29 -10.76 21.70
CA THR A 71 -6.92 -11.45 20.57
C THR A 71 -8.39 -10.99 20.45
N PRO A 72 -8.78 -10.31 19.35
CA PRO A 72 -10.17 -9.92 19.16
C PRO A 72 -11.07 -11.15 18.96
N SER A 73 -12.36 -11.01 19.27
CA SER A 73 -13.36 -11.99 18.84
C SER A 73 -13.61 -11.85 17.34
N GLN A 74 -14.16 -12.89 16.70
CA GLN A 74 -14.53 -12.83 15.28
C GLN A 74 -15.45 -11.63 14.98
N GLU A 75 -16.44 -11.36 15.84
CA GLU A 75 -17.33 -10.21 15.67
C GLU A 75 -16.59 -8.87 15.67
N GLN A 76 -15.52 -8.73 16.47
CA GLN A 76 -14.71 -7.50 16.50
C GLN A 76 -13.81 -7.38 15.27
N GLU A 77 -13.30 -8.50 14.76
CA GLU A 77 -12.55 -8.54 13.50
C GLU A 77 -13.45 -8.13 12.33
N ASP A 78 -14.66 -8.71 12.26
CA ASP A 78 -15.67 -8.42 11.25
C ASP A 78 -16.14 -6.96 11.33
N GLU A 79 -16.40 -6.44 12.55
CA GLU A 79 -16.77 -5.04 12.78
C GLU A 79 -15.71 -4.09 12.19
N LEU A 80 -14.44 -4.30 12.53
CA LEU A 80 -13.35 -3.47 12.02
C LEU A 80 -13.22 -3.58 10.49
N ALA A 81 -13.39 -4.78 9.94
CA ALA A 81 -13.34 -5.04 8.51
C ALA A 81 -14.45 -4.30 7.73
N ILE A 82 -15.69 -4.38 8.22
CA ILE A 82 -16.85 -3.72 7.62
C ILE A 82 -16.66 -2.20 7.64
N LEU A 83 -16.29 -1.63 8.79
CA LEU A 83 -16.07 -0.19 8.92
C LEU A 83 -14.94 0.31 8.03
N ALA A 84 -13.86 -0.48 7.92
CA ALA A 84 -12.76 -0.21 7.01
C ALA A 84 -13.18 -0.27 5.53
N ALA A 85 -14.09 -1.17 5.16
CA ALA A 85 -14.63 -1.27 3.81
C ALA A 85 -15.59 -0.11 3.47
N GLU A 86 -16.40 0.31 4.43
CA GLU A 86 -17.41 1.37 4.26
C GLU A 86 -16.84 2.79 4.33
N GLY A 87 -15.66 2.97 4.92
CA GLY A 87 -15.02 4.29 5.00
C GLY A 87 -15.32 5.03 6.31
N MET A 88 -15.71 4.32 7.37
CA MET A 88 -16.11 4.89 8.66
C MET A 88 -14.90 5.26 9.53
N ILE A 89 -14.18 6.32 9.15
CA ILE A 89 -12.88 6.72 9.74
C ILE A 89 -12.94 6.86 11.27
N ALA A 90 -13.93 7.59 11.80
CA ALA A 90 -14.02 7.88 13.23
C ALA A 90 -14.27 6.60 14.06
N GLU A 91 -15.07 5.69 13.54
CA GLU A 91 -15.39 4.42 14.20
C GLU A 91 -14.20 3.47 14.16
N VAL A 92 -13.47 3.43 13.04
CA VAL A 92 -12.20 2.70 12.94
C VAL A 92 -11.19 3.23 13.97
N GLU A 93 -10.97 4.55 14.05
CA GLU A 93 -10.03 5.10 15.04
C GLU A 93 -10.46 4.76 16.47
N THR A 94 -11.78 4.81 16.77
CA THR A 94 -12.33 4.45 18.08
C THR A 94 -12.07 2.98 18.42
N ILE A 95 -12.26 2.06 17.47
CA ILE A 95 -12.00 0.63 17.68
C ILE A 95 -10.51 0.39 17.87
N LEU A 96 -9.64 1.03 17.10
CA LEU A 96 -8.18 0.90 17.23
C LEU A 96 -7.65 1.46 18.57
N GLN A 97 -8.38 2.33 19.27
CA GLN A 97 -8.04 2.71 20.65
C GLN A 97 -8.22 1.57 21.66
N ARG A 98 -8.90 0.48 21.31
CA ARG A 98 -8.93 -0.74 22.12
C ARG A 98 -7.61 -1.49 21.89
N PRO A 99 -7.05 -2.18 22.90
CA PRO A 99 -5.81 -2.96 22.75
C PRO A 99 -6.06 -4.26 21.97
N GLN A 100 -6.58 -4.17 20.75
CA GLN A 100 -6.89 -5.29 19.87
C GLN A 100 -5.96 -5.28 18.65
N SER A 101 -5.67 -6.47 18.11
CA SER A 101 -4.93 -6.58 16.86
C SER A 101 -5.71 -5.89 15.72
N PRO A 102 -5.08 -5.04 14.90
CA PRO A 102 -5.72 -4.44 13.72
C PRO A 102 -5.81 -5.41 12.53
N SER A 103 -5.11 -6.55 12.62
CA SER A 103 -5.15 -7.64 11.65
C SER A 103 -5.94 -8.82 12.22
N CYS A 104 -6.74 -9.48 11.37
CA CYS A 104 -7.52 -10.65 11.79
C CYS A 104 -6.61 -11.87 12.02
N ALA A 105 -7.02 -12.75 12.93
CA ALA A 105 -6.25 -13.92 13.33
C ALA A 105 -6.16 -15.02 12.25
N ASP A 106 -7.15 -15.15 11.35
CA ASP A 106 -7.04 -16.05 10.18
C ASP A 106 -6.51 -15.27 8.96
N PRO A 107 -5.25 -15.50 8.55
CA PRO A 107 -4.67 -14.87 7.36
C PRO A 107 -5.33 -15.35 6.05
N ARG A 108 -6.24 -16.32 6.11
CA ARG A 108 -7.02 -16.84 4.98
C ARG A 108 -8.39 -16.20 4.87
N ASP A 109 -8.69 -15.14 5.61
CA ASP A 109 -9.92 -14.40 5.41
C ASP A 109 -9.81 -13.41 4.24
N TYR A 110 -10.91 -13.18 3.54
CA TYR A 110 -10.97 -12.21 2.45
C TYR A 110 -11.13 -10.76 2.98
N GLU A 111 -11.32 -10.62 4.29
CA GLU A 111 -11.87 -9.42 4.92
C GLU A 111 -10.87 -8.68 5.83
N GLN A 112 -9.56 -8.85 5.63
CA GLN A 112 -8.57 -8.08 6.39
C GLN A 112 -8.86 -6.56 6.25
N PRO A 113 -9.00 -5.81 7.35
CA PRO A 113 -9.43 -4.40 7.32
C PRO A 113 -8.55 -3.53 6.40
N LEU A 114 -7.23 -3.72 6.44
CA LEU A 114 -6.30 -2.98 5.60
C LEU A 114 -6.50 -3.28 4.12
N PHE A 115 -6.72 -4.55 3.78
CA PHE A 115 -6.99 -4.97 2.40
C PHE A 115 -8.26 -4.29 1.87
N LEU A 116 -9.35 -4.31 2.63
CA LEU A 116 -10.64 -3.73 2.24
C LEU A 116 -10.56 -2.21 2.09
N ALA A 117 -9.94 -1.52 3.05
CA ALA A 117 -9.71 -0.07 2.97
C ALA A 117 -8.89 0.29 1.73
N CYS A 118 -7.83 -0.47 1.44
CA CYS A 118 -6.94 -0.21 0.32
C CYS A 118 -7.62 -0.45 -1.03
N LYS A 119 -8.38 -1.53 -1.16
CA LYS A 119 -9.16 -1.86 -2.36
C LYS A 119 -10.21 -0.76 -2.65
N ASN A 120 -10.92 -0.30 -1.63
CA ASN A 120 -11.99 0.68 -1.78
C ASN A 120 -11.49 2.13 -1.89
N GLY A 121 -10.21 2.39 -1.59
CA GLY A 121 -9.61 3.71 -1.74
C GLY A 121 -9.66 4.60 -0.50
N HIS A 122 -9.90 4.02 0.68
CA HIS A 122 -10.04 4.74 1.95
C HIS A 122 -8.67 5.10 2.54
N VAL A 123 -8.05 6.14 1.99
CA VAL A 123 -6.66 6.58 2.31
C VAL A 123 -6.44 6.80 3.81
N ALA A 124 -7.37 7.52 4.48
CA ALA A 124 -7.24 7.83 5.90
C ALA A 124 -7.28 6.57 6.77
N ILE A 125 -8.15 5.62 6.43
CA ILE A 125 -8.27 4.33 7.13
C ILE A 125 -7.02 3.48 6.91
N ALA A 126 -6.50 3.42 5.68
CA ALA A 126 -5.25 2.72 5.39
C ALA A 126 -4.09 3.28 6.24
N ARG A 127 -3.98 4.61 6.39
CA ARG A 127 -2.98 5.23 7.28
C ARG A 127 -3.20 4.83 8.75
N LEU A 128 -4.43 4.91 9.26
CA LEU A 128 -4.74 4.54 10.65
C LEU A 128 -4.40 3.08 10.95
N LEU A 129 -4.72 2.17 10.04
CA LEU A 129 -4.42 0.74 10.20
C LEU A 129 -2.91 0.48 10.18
N LEU A 130 -2.15 1.13 9.31
CA LEU A 130 -0.69 1.04 9.30
C LEU A 130 -0.07 1.66 10.56
N GLU A 131 -0.60 2.79 11.05
CA GLU A 131 -0.21 3.37 12.35
C GLU A 131 -0.50 2.43 13.54
N ALA A 132 -1.49 1.54 13.39
CA ALA A 132 -1.82 0.50 14.36
C ALA A 132 -0.99 -0.78 14.22
N ASP A 133 -0.04 -0.81 13.28
CA ASP A 133 0.82 -1.97 12.98
C ASP A 133 0.05 -3.13 12.29
N ALA A 134 -0.95 -2.80 11.46
CA ALA A 134 -1.60 -3.78 10.60
C ALA A 134 -0.61 -4.38 9.59
N ASP A 135 -0.68 -5.69 9.39
CA ASP A 135 0.18 -6.40 8.44
C ASP A 135 -0.09 -5.95 6.98
N VAL A 136 0.87 -5.18 6.47
CA VAL A 136 0.87 -4.61 5.12
C VAL A 136 1.01 -5.67 4.02
N GLU A 137 1.52 -6.86 4.35
CA GLU A 137 1.76 -7.97 3.43
C GLU A 137 0.69 -9.08 3.53
N THR A 138 -0.43 -8.80 4.20
CA THR A 138 -1.61 -9.67 4.24
C THR A 138 -1.98 -10.16 2.84
N ARG A 139 -2.41 -11.44 2.72
CA ARG A 139 -2.64 -12.07 1.42
C ARG A 139 -4.04 -12.64 1.35
N SER A 140 -4.78 -12.25 0.31
CA SER A 140 -6.10 -12.84 0.08
C SER A 140 -6.02 -14.36 -0.13
N ARG A 141 -6.99 -15.08 0.41
CA ARG A 141 -7.03 -16.56 0.41
C ARG A 141 -6.89 -17.20 -0.96
N TRP A 142 -7.51 -16.61 -1.99
CA TRP A 142 -7.74 -17.31 -3.26
C TRP A 142 -6.70 -16.98 -4.33
N CYS A 143 -6.19 -15.76 -4.32
CA CYS A 143 -5.29 -15.24 -5.33
C CYS A 143 -3.98 -14.74 -4.74
N GLY A 144 -3.84 -14.69 -3.41
CA GLY A 144 -2.64 -14.18 -2.75
C GLY A 144 -2.40 -12.71 -3.07
N ILE A 145 -3.47 -11.92 -3.21
CA ILE A 145 -3.37 -10.49 -3.51
C ILE A 145 -3.06 -9.76 -2.21
N THR A 146 -2.04 -8.90 -2.23
CA THR A 146 -1.70 -7.99 -1.13
C THR A 146 -2.51 -6.70 -1.20
N PRO A 147 -2.64 -5.92 -0.11
CA PRO A 147 -3.25 -4.60 -0.14
C PRO A 147 -2.72 -3.71 -1.28
N LEU A 148 -1.41 -3.76 -1.54
CA LEU A 148 -0.77 -3.00 -2.62
C LEU A 148 -1.23 -3.46 -4.01
N LEU A 149 -1.31 -4.76 -4.24
CA LEU A 149 -1.82 -5.32 -5.50
C LEU A 149 -3.29 -4.94 -5.72
N ALA A 150 -4.12 -4.97 -4.67
CA ALA A 150 -5.52 -4.57 -4.75
C ALA A 150 -5.66 -3.07 -5.08
N ALA A 151 -4.91 -2.20 -4.39
CA ALA A 151 -4.90 -0.76 -4.67
C ALA A 151 -4.44 -0.44 -6.10
N CYS A 152 -3.45 -1.18 -6.62
CA CYS A 152 -3.01 -1.06 -8.01
C CYS A 152 -4.10 -1.49 -9.01
N ALA A 153 -4.79 -2.60 -8.73
CA ALA A 153 -5.86 -3.11 -9.60
C ALA A 153 -7.05 -2.14 -9.70
N GLU A 154 -7.41 -1.52 -8.57
CA GLU A 154 -8.53 -0.58 -8.45
C GLU A 154 -8.14 0.88 -8.77
N GLY A 155 -6.88 1.15 -9.12
CA GLY A 155 -6.44 2.49 -9.51
C GLY A 155 -6.37 3.50 -8.35
N ARG A 156 -6.19 3.03 -7.10
CA ARG A 156 -6.17 3.88 -5.89
C ARG A 156 -4.79 4.50 -5.65
N GLU A 157 -4.45 5.51 -6.44
CA GLU A 157 -3.11 6.15 -6.43
C GLU A 157 -2.64 6.58 -5.03
N GLN A 158 -3.48 7.30 -4.29
CA GLN A 158 -3.11 7.82 -2.97
C GLN A 158 -2.91 6.69 -1.96
N VAL A 159 -3.69 5.61 -2.06
CA VAL A 159 -3.49 4.40 -1.25
C VAL A 159 -2.18 3.70 -1.60
N VAL A 160 -1.84 3.59 -2.90
CA VAL A 160 -0.55 3.03 -3.33
C VAL A 160 0.61 3.79 -2.68
N ARG A 161 0.54 5.13 -2.67
CA ARG A 161 1.56 5.97 -2.02
C ARG A 161 1.65 5.65 -0.51
N VAL A 162 0.53 5.61 0.19
CA VAL A 162 0.46 5.25 1.62
C VAL A 162 1.10 3.90 1.90
N LEU A 163 0.78 2.89 1.09
CA LEU A 163 1.30 1.53 1.27
C LEU A 163 2.81 1.47 1.03
N LEU A 164 3.32 2.15 0.00
CA LEU A 164 4.77 2.22 -0.26
C LEU A 164 5.51 2.97 0.86
N GLU A 165 4.94 4.06 1.39
CA GLU A 165 5.44 4.76 2.57
C GLU A 165 5.45 3.85 3.80
N GLY A 166 4.42 3.01 3.95
CA GLY A 166 4.27 2.00 5.00
C GLY A 166 5.10 0.72 4.80
N GLY A 167 6.03 0.71 3.85
CA GLY A 167 6.96 -0.41 3.66
C GLY A 167 6.41 -1.59 2.86
N ALA A 168 5.29 -1.44 2.16
CA ALA A 168 4.75 -2.50 1.31
C ALA A 168 5.77 -2.96 0.26
N ASN A 169 5.85 -4.27 0.06
CA ASN A 169 6.72 -4.89 -0.91
C ASN A 169 6.22 -4.61 -2.33
N LYS A 170 6.85 -3.63 -2.99
CA LYS A 170 6.60 -3.30 -4.41
C LYS A 170 6.84 -4.44 -5.40
N GLU A 171 7.50 -5.53 -4.98
CA GLU A 171 7.73 -6.75 -5.77
C GLU A 171 6.88 -7.94 -5.30
N ALA A 172 5.91 -7.72 -4.42
CA ALA A 172 4.99 -8.77 -3.99
C ALA A 172 4.31 -9.41 -5.21
N ARG A 173 4.27 -10.73 -5.24
CA ARG A 173 3.66 -11.48 -6.35
C ARG A 173 2.36 -12.12 -5.91
N ASP A 174 1.30 -12.01 -6.70
CA ASP A 174 0.10 -12.84 -6.53
C ASP A 174 0.37 -14.30 -6.97
N ARG A 175 -0.65 -15.18 -6.89
CA ARG A 175 -0.53 -16.59 -7.30
C ARG A 175 -0.24 -16.78 -8.80
N ARG A 176 -0.46 -15.75 -9.63
CA ARG A 176 -0.12 -15.75 -11.06
C ARG A 176 1.25 -15.13 -11.31
N GLY A 177 2.00 -14.78 -10.28
CA GLY A 177 3.30 -14.12 -10.39
C GLY A 177 3.19 -12.63 -10.74
N SER A 178 2.00 -12.03 -10.66
CA SER A 178 1.79 -10.62 -10.99
C SER A 178 2.32 -9.72 -9.90
N THR A 179 3.22 -8.80 -10.25
CA THR A 179 3.70 -7.73 -9.38
C THR A 179 2.77 -6.50 -9.44
N PRO A 180 2.86 -5.56 -8.49
CA PRO A 180 2.17 -4.26 -8.56
C PRO A 180 2.35 -3.56 -9.91
N LEU A 181 3.58 -3.57 -10.49
CA LEU A 181 3.85 -2.93 -11.77
C LEU A 181 3.13 -3.63 -12.94
N LEU A 182 3.09 -4.97 -12.94
CA LEU A 182 2.32 -5.75 -13.90
C LEU A 182 0.81 -5.45 -13.80
N VAL A 183 0.27 -5.40 -12.58
CA VAL A 183 -1.15 -5.10 -12.35
C VAL A 183 -1.50 -3.68 -12.79
N ALA A 184 -0.71 -2.68 -12.39
CA ALA A 184 -0.94 -1.28 -12.77
C ALA A 184 -0.86 -1.07 -14.29
N ALA A 185 0.07 -1.75 -14.96
CA ALA A 185 0.19 -1.74 -16.42
C ALA A 185 -1.01 -2.41 -17.10
N HIS A 186 -1.47 -3.54 -16.57
CA HIS A 186 -2.66 -4.27 -17.05
C HIS A 186 -3.97 -3.48 -16.83
N CYS A 187 -4.05 -2.65 -15.79
CA CYS A 187 -5.21 -1.77 -15.51
C CYS A 187 -5.12 -0.39 -16.18
N PHE A 188 -4.05 -0.12 -16.94
CA PHE A 188 -3.82 1.16 -17.61
C PHE A 188 -3.83 2.35 -16.64
N CYS A 189 -3.12 2.24 -15.50
CA CYS A 189 -3.01 3.29 -14.49
C CYS A 189 -1.65 4.01 -14.57
N PRO A 190 -1.47 5.06 -15.42
CA PRO A 190 -0.17 5.70 -15.63
C PRO A 190 0.39 6.35 -14.36
N GLU A 191 -0.47 6.88 -13.49
CA GLU A 191 -0.07 7.51 -12.23
C GLU A 191 0.59 6.48 -11.30
N ILE A 192 -0.04 5.32 -11.14
CA ILE A 192 0.48 4.22 -10.31
C ILE A 192 1.74 3.60 -10.94
N VAL A 193 1.79 3.46 -12.27
CA VAL A 193 3.01 3.05 -12.97
C VAL A 193 4.14 4.01 -12.65
N CYS A 194 3.92 5.32 -12.72
CA CYS A 194 4.95 6.30 -12.36
C CYS A 194 5.41 6.13 -10.90
N LEU A 195 4.49 6.04 -9.95
CA LEU A 195 4.82 5.84 -8.53
C LEU A 195 5.68 4.60 -8.29
N LEU A 196 5.30 3.46 -8.88
CA LEU A 196 6.06 2.21 -8.74
C LEU A 196 7.44 2.31 -9.40
N LEU A 197 7.52 2.96 -10.56
CA LEU A 197 8.78 3.17 -11.28
C LEU A 197 9.71 4.16 -10.55
N GLU A 198 9.16 5.15 -9.85
CA GLU A 198 9.89 6.08 -8.97
C GLU A 198 10.37 5.37 -7.71
N ALA A 199 9.59 4.43 -7.19
CA ALA A 199 9.99 3.52 -6.10
C ALA A 199 10.99 2.44 -6.54
N ASN A 200 11.50 2.49 -7.78
CA ASN A 200 12.41 1.52 -8.39
C ASN A 200 11.86 0.08 -8.49
N ALA A 201 10.59 -0.08 -8.86
CA ALA A 201 10.03 -1.40 -9.14
C ALA A 201 10.74 -2.08 -10.33
N GLU A 202 10.90 -3.40 -10.26
CA GLU A 202 11.57 -4.19 -11.28
C GLU A 202 10.73 -4.23 -12.58
N ARG A 203 11.36 -3.81 -13.68
CA ARG A 203 10.69 -3.59 -14.99
C ARG A 203 10.65 -4.84 -15.87
N THR A 204 11.58 -5.75 -15.64
CA THR A 204 11.80 -6.96 -16.45
C THR A 204 11.10 -8.19 -15.89
N VAL A 205 10.34 -8.01 -14.81
CA VAL A 205 9.57 -9.09 -14.18
C VAL A 205 8.64 -9.76 -15.17
N ARG A 206 8.48 -11.06 -14.97
CA ARG A 206 7.56 -11.89 -15.75
C ARG A 206 6.61 -12.59 -14.80
N ASN A 207 5.32 -12.57 -15.14
CA ASN A 207 4.33 -13.38 -14.47
C ASN A 207 4.45 -14.86 -14.90
N SER A 208 3.59 -15.74 -14.38
CA SER A 208 3.59 -17.17 -14.71
C SER A 208 3.26 -17.47 -16.17
N TYR A 209 2.73 -16.49 -16.92
CA TYR A 209 2.50 -16.59 -18.36
C TYR A 209 3.68 -16.06 -19.18
N GLY A 210 4.77 -15.63 -18.54
CA GLY A 210 5.94 -15.05 -19.17
C GLY A 210 5.75 -13.58 -19.58
N GLU A 211 4.65 -12.94 -19.22
CA GLU A 211 4.30 -11.57 -19.64
C GLU A 211 5.05 -10.52 -18.82
N THR A 212 5.56 -9.49 -19.49
CA THR A 212 6.18 -8.31 -18.88
C THR A 212 5.16 -7.19 -18.68
N PRO A 213 5.45 -6.17 -17.84
CA PRO A 213 4.60 -4.97 -17.72
C PRO A 213 4.28 -4.31 -19.07
N LEU A 214 5.27 -4.21 -19.96
CA LEU A 214 5.08 -3.65 -21.29
C LEU A 214 4.15 -4.54 -22.14
N TRP A 215 4.30 -5.86 -22.07
CA TRP A 215 3.45 -6.78 -22.80
C TRP A 215 1.98 -6.70 -22.37
N VAL A 216 1.70 -6.76 -21.06
CA VAL A 216 0.32 -6.72 -20.56
C VAL A 216 -0.37 -5.39 -20.88
N ALA A 217 0.39 -4.28 -20.92
CA ALA A 217 -0.12 -2.98 -21.34
C ALA A 217 -0.49 -2.91 -22.83
N ILE A 218 0.07 -3.76 -23.68
CA ILE A 218 -0.19 -3.75 -25.14
C ILE A 218 -1.19 -4.84 -25.53
N ASN A 219 -1.08 -6.02 -24.90
CA ASN A 219 -1.85 -7.20 -25.26
C ASN A 219 -3.32 -7.11 -24.83
N LYS A 220 -3.63 -6.40 -23.74
CA LYS A 220 -5.01 -6.28 -23.27
C LYS A 220 -5.83 -5.34 -24.17
N ASP A 221 -7.05 -5.77 -24.50
CA ASP A 221 -8.01 -4.91 -25.17
C ASP A 221 -8.43 -3.76 -24.26
N SER A 222 -8.23 -2.53 -24.76
CA SER A 222 -8.69 -1.32 -24.09
C SER A 222 -10.03 -0.89 -24.68
N PHE A 223 -11.00 -0.58 -23.83
CA PHE A 223 -12.19 0.19 -24.26
C PHE A 223 -11.77 1.59 -24.73
N GLN A 224 -12.60 2.25 -25.55
CA GLN A 224 -12.26 3.55 -26.15
C GLN A 224 -11.76 4.58 -25.10
N HIS A 225 -12.36 4.57 -23.90
CA HIS A 225 -12.00 5.48 -22.81
C HIS A 225 -10.64 5.20 -22.15
N ALA A 226 -10.09 3.99 -22.30
CA ALA A 226 -8.81 3.60 -21.70
C ALA A 226 -7.62 3.75 -22.68
N LYS A 227 -7.87 4.02 -23.97
CA LYS A 227 -6.82 4.07 -25.01
C LYS A 227 -5.74 5.11 -24.72
N ARG A 228 -6.12 6.30 -24.24
CA ARG A 228 -5.16 7.35 -23.87
C ARG A 228 -4.28 6.93 -22.70
N ARG A 229 -4.88 6.36 -21.64
CA ARG A 229 -4.12 5.88 -20.47
C ARG A 229 -3.19 4.72 -20.84
N GLN A 230 -3.63 3.83 -21.74
CA GLN A 230 -2.80 2.75 -22.28
C GLN A 230 -1.57 3.31 -23.02
N GLU A 231 -1.76 4.32 -23.89
CA GLU A 231 -0.67 4.99 -24.60
C GLU A 231 0.32 5.65 -23.61
N GLU A 232 -0.18 6.30 -22.57
CA GLU A 232 0.64 6.91 -21.51
C GLU A 232 1.43 5.86 -20.73
N VAL A 233 0.80 4.76 -20.30
CA VAL A 233 1.48 3.64 -19.63
C VAL A 233 2.61 3.07 -20.48
N VAL A 234 2.35 2.78 -21.77
CA VAL A 234 3.38 2.28 -22.69
C VAL A 234 4.52 3.29 -22.82
N CYS A 235 4.20 4.58 -22.94
CA CYS A 235 5.20 5.64 -23.00
C CYS A 235 6.08 5.68 -21.74
N HIS A 236 5.49 5.60 -20.55
CA HIS A 236 6.23 5.59 -19.28
C HIS A 236 7.14 4.37 -19.13
N LEU A 237 6.68 3.18 -19.54
CA LEU A 237 7.47 1.95 -19.52
C LEU A 237 8.66 2.02 -20.48
N LEU A 238 8.44 2.45 -21.73
CA LEU A 238 9.50 2.55 -22.76
C LEU A 238 10.55 3.61 -22.43
N ARG A 239 10.14 4.78 -21.90
CA ARG A 239 11.08 5.87 -21.51
C ARG A 239 12.10 5.44 -20.47
N ARG A 240 11.84 4.36 -19.73
CA ARG A 240 12.69 3.89 -18.65
C ARG A 240 13.32 2.51 -18.95
N VAL A 241 13.68 2.28 -20.21
CA VAL A 241 14.47 1.13 -20.71
C VAL A 241 13.74 -0.22 -20.63
N ALA A 242 12.40 -0.24 -20.74
CA ALA A 242 11.71 -1.51 -21.02
C ALA A 242 12.09 -2.01 -22.42
N ASP A 243 12.39 -3.30 -22.55
CA ASP A 243 12.70 -3.93 -23.83
C ASP A 243 11.49 -3.87 -24.78
N PRO A 244 11.55 -3.09 -25.88
CA PRO A 244 10.44 -2.95 -26.83
C PRO A 244 10.21 -4.23 -27.65
N ASN A 245 11.16 -5.17 -27.62
CA ASN A 245 11.09 -6.46 -28.29
C ASN A 245 10.75 -7.59 -27.31
N CYS A 246 10.26 -7.25 -26.11
CA CYS A 246 9.93 -8.27 -25.11
C CYS A 246 8.90 -9.26 -25.66
N ARG A 247 9.26 -10.55 -25.65
CA ARG A 247 8.42 -11.62 -26.19
C ARG A 247 7.96 -12.58 -25.10
N VAL A 248 6.71 -13.00 -25.20
CA VAL A 248 6.17 -14.18 -24.51
C VAL A 248 6.26 -15.36 -25.47
N GLN A 249 6.75 -16.51 -25.00
CA GLN A 249 6.96 -17.67 -25.86
C GLN A 249 5.66 -18.05 -26.60
N GLY A 250 5.73 -18.20 -27.93
CA GLY A 250 4.57 -18.51 -28.76
C GLY A 250 3.59 -17.34 -28.98
N GLN A 251 3.96 -16.11 -28.59
CA GLN A 251 3.17 -14.91 -28.86
C GLN A 251 3.92 -13.95 -29.79
N ASN A 252 3.14 -13.01 -30.35
CA ASN A 252 3.63 -11.93 -31.19
C ASN A 252 4.63 -11.02 -30.44
N TYR A 253 5.46 -10.27 -31.17
CA TYR A 253 6.20 -9.16 -30.57
C TYR A 253 5.28 -7.95 -30.30
N PRO A 254 5.65 -7.04 -29.39
CA PRO A 254 4.83 -5.90 -29.01
C PRO A 254 4.39 -5.05 -30.21
N LEU A 255 5.29 -4.85 -31.18
CA LEU A 255 5.01 -4.08 -32.40
C LEU A 255 3.94 -4.76 -33.28
N HIS A 256 4.05 -6.07 -33.51
CA HIS A 256 3.05 -6.83 -34.27
C HIS A 256 1.68 -6.79 -33.59
N MET A 257 1.65 -6.93 -32.26
CA MET A 257 0.40 -6.86 -31.51
C MET A 257 -0.23 -5.47 -31.60
N ALA A 258 0.56 -4.40 -31.45
CA ALA A 258 0.09 -3.02 -31.61
C ALA A 258 -0.49 -2.78 -33.01
N CYS A 259 0.16 -3.28 -34.07
CA CYS A 259 -0.34 -3.19 -35.44
C CYS A 259 -1.64 -3.99 -35.64
N ARG A 260 -1.69 -5.25 -35.16
CA ARG A 260 -2.87 -6.13 -35.25
C ARG A 260 -4.11 -5.50 -34.60
N ARG A 261 -3.92 -4.79 -33.48
CA ARG A 261 -4.99 -4.10 -32.75
C ARG A 261 -5.31 -2.69 -33.30
N GLY A 262 -4.57 -2.21 -34.31
CA GLY A 262 -4.75 -0.85 -34.84
C GLY A 262 -4.31 0.26 -33.88
N HIS A 263 -3.42 -0.04 -32.93
CA HIS A 263 -2.92 0.92 -31.94
C HIS A 263 -1.76 1.74 -32.54
N VAL A 264 -2.07 2.59 -33.52
CA VAL A 264 -1.09 3.37 -34.31
C VAL A 264 -0.10 4.16 -33.44
N ARG A 265 -0.58 4.79 -32.35
CA ARG A 265 0.29 5.56 -31.45
C ARG A 265 1.25 4.68 -30.65
N ILE A 266 0.80 3.52 -30.17
CA ILE A 266 1.64 2.53 -29.49
C ILE A 266 2.71 1.99 -30.45
N ALA A 267 2.33 1.66 -31.70
CA ALA A 267 3.30 1.25 -32.72
C ALA A 267 4.37 2.32 -32.95
N LYS A 268 3.99 3.61 -33.04
CA LYS A 268 4.95 4.72 -33.15
C LYS A 268 5.87 4.81 -31.94
N LEU A 269 5.35 4.67 -30.71
CA LEU A 269 6.16 4.68 -29.48
C LEU A 269 7.18 3.54 -29.48
N LEU A 270 6.77 2.33 -29.88
CA LEU A 270 7.66 1.17 -29.98
C LEU A 270 8.78 1.39 -31.01
N LEU A 271 8.45 1.94 -32.18
CA LEU A 271 9.45 2.27 -33.20
C LEU A 271 10.44 3.34 -32.72
N GLN A 272 9.96 4.36 -32.00
CA GLN A 272 10.82 5.36 -31.36
C GLN A 272 11.74 4.76 -30.31
N ALA A 273 11.28 3.72 -29.61
CA ALA A 273 12.08 2.94 -28.67
C ALA A 273 13.01 1.91 -29.35
N ARG A 274 13.11 1.92 -30.69
CA ARG A 274 13.91 0.98 -31.50
C ARG A 274 13.42 -0.47 -31.46
N ALA A 275 12.10 -0.69 -31.43
CA ALA A 275 11.52 -1.99 -31.73
C ALA A 275 11.99 -2.49 -33.11
N ASP A 276 12.39 -3.75 -33.19
CA ASP A 276 12.84 -4.37 -34.43
C ASP A 276 11.64 -4.73 -35.31
N GLN A 277 11.67 -4.24 -36.55
CA GLN A 277 10.62 -4.41 -37.54
C GLN A 277 10.75 -5.73 -38.31
N GLN A 278 11.90 -6.39 -38.23
CA GLN A 278 12.23 -7.58 -39.01
C GLN A 278 11.95 -8.89 -38.26
N LEU A 279 11.55 -8.80 -37.00
CA LEU A 279 11.19 -9.97 -36.20
C LEU A 279 9.92 -10.61 -36.77
N SER A 280 10.00 -11.82 -37.32
CA SER A 280 8.81 -12.53 -37.78
C SER A 280 8.02 -13.09 -36.59
N SER A 281 6.70 -12.91 -36.56
CA SER A 281 5.84 -13.75 -35.72
C SER A 281 5.87 -15.18 -36.25
N ASP A 282 6.14 -16.15 -35.37
CA ASP A 282 6.07 -17.59 -35.69
C ASP A 282 4.67 -17.99 -36.20
#